data_AF-A0AAW9LD10-F1
#
_entry.id   AF-A0AAW9LD10-F1
#
_cell.length_a   1.000
_cell.length_b   1.000
_cell.length_c   1.000
_cell.angle_alpha   90.00
_cell.angle_beta   90.00
_cell.angle_gamma   90.00
#
_symmetry.space_group_name_H-M   'P 1'
#
loop_
_entity.id
_entity.type
_entity.pdbx_description
1 polymer ?
#
loop_
_entity_poly.entity_id
_entity_poly.type
_entity_poly.pdbx_seq_one_letter_code
_entity_poly.pdbx_strand_id
1 'polypeptide(L)'
;MTVTNGTGTFSCHETVGASVFWVNVTDGTVAGTECEALSFAENVEGDYTLNVTNGANAKGNYSMVVDRTSVPSQHYDGPQPIADAALYSVTVELVFETDQLHYRTDVRVAPGESDA
;
A
#
# COMPACT_ATOMS: atom_id res chain seq x y z
N MET A 1 5.87 17.32 6.72
CA MET A 1 5.33 16.97 5.39
C MET A 1 3.87 17.39 5.32
N THR A 2 3.37 17.80 4.15
CA THR A 2 1.98 18.20 3.95
C THR A 2 1.34 17.28 2.91
N VAL A 3 0.13 16.82 3.17
CA VAL A 3 -0.67 15.95 2.29
C VAL A 3 -1.95 16.69 1.95
N THR A 4 -2.32 16.73 0.67
CA THR A 4 -3.58 17.32 0.21
C THR A 4 -4.38 16.25 -0.53
N ASN A 5 -5.63 16.06 -0.13
CA ASN A 5 -6.57 15.13 -0.74
C ASN A 5 -7.91 15.84 -1.04
N GLY A 6 -8.94 15.09 -1.42
CA GLY A 6 -10.27 15.64 -1.73
C GLY A 6 -11.04 16.20 -0.52
N THR A 7 -10.61 15.93 0.72
CA THR A 7 -11.26 16.41 1.94
C THR A 7 -10.54 17.58 2.60
N GLY A 8 -9.25 17.79 2.31
CA GLY A 8 -8.51 18.93 2.84
C GLY A 8 -7.00 18.82 2.69
N THR A 9 -6.32 19.67 3.45
CA THR A 9 -4.85 19.65 3.59
C THR A 9 -4.50 19.31 5.03
N PHE A 10 -3.65 18.31 5.19
CA PHE A 10 -3.23 17.73 6.46
C PHE A 10 -1.71 17.79 6.58
N SER A 11 -1.18 17.81 7.80
CA SER A 11 0.26 17.89 8.03
C SER A 11 0.74 16.82 9.00
N CYS A 12 1.85 16.18 8.65
CA CYS A 12 2.61 15.32 9.56
C CYS A 12 3.90 16.02 9.94
N HIS A 13 4.18 16.06 11.23
CA HIS A 13 5.36 16.71 11.78
C HIS A 13 6.31 15.67 12.39
N GLU A 14 7.04 14.97 11.51
CA GLU A 14 8.08 14.04 11.92
C GLU A 14 9.46 14.68 11.85
N THR A 15 10.23 14.56 12.95
CA THR A 15 11.63 14.97 12.97
C THR A 15 12.48 13.80 12.49
N VAL A 16 12.86 13.84 11.23
CA VAL A 16 13.70 12.81 10.62
C VAL A 16 15.17 13.20 10.78
N GLY A 17 15.92 12.46 11.60
CA GLY A 17 17.35 12.68 11.80
C GLY A 17 18.25 12.21 10.64
N ALA A 18 17.66 11.48 9.69
CA ALA A 18 18.36 10.93 8.53
C ALA A 18 18.22 11.84 7.30
N SER A 19 19.28 11.89 6.47
CA SER A 19 19.26 12.60 5.17
C SER A 19 18.44 11.88 4.10
N VAL A 20 18.04 10.63 4.35
CA VAL A 20 17.18 9.81 3.49
C VAL A 20 16.13 9.15 4.38
N PHE A 21 14.87 9.19 3.97
CA PHE A 21 13.77 8.55 4.66
C PHE A 21 12.72 8.05 3.66
N TRP A 22 11.90 7.12 4.12
CA TRP A 22 10.81 6.55 3.35
C TRP A 22 9.50 7.25 3.68
N VAL A 23 8.68 7.44 2.65
CA VAL A 23 7.27 7.78 2.80
C VAL A 23 6.52 6.56 2.30
N ASN A 24 5.87 5.84 3.20
CA ASN A 24 5.05 4.69 2.86
C ASN A 24 3.59 5.13 2.85
N VAL A 25 3.07 5.38 1.65
CA VAL A 25 1.72 5.92 1.46
C VAL A 25 0.67 4.89 1.88
N THR A 26 0.86 3.62 1.53
CA THR A 26 -0.09 2.53 1.83
C THR A 26 -0.10 2.10 3.29
N ASP A 27 1.02 2.24 3.99
CA ASP A 27 1.15 1.95 5.42
C ASP A 27 0.91 3.19 6.28
N GLY A 28 0.67 4.35 5.66
CA GLY A 28 0.42 5.59 6.38
C GLY A 28 1.63 6.14 7.14
N THR A 29 2.88 5.79 6.80
CA THR A 29 4.07 6.15 7.60
C THR A 29 5.06 7.09 6.90
N VAL A 30 5.71 7.94 7.70
CA VAL A 30 6.86 8.78 7.31
C VAL A 30 8.04 8.44 8.21
N ALA A 31 9.14 7.99 7.62
CA ALA A 31 10.29 7.45 8.34
C ALA A 31 9.95 6.31 9.32
N GLY A 32 8.88 5.56 9.04
CA GLY A 32 8.36 4.49 9.91
C GLY A 32 7.48 4.97 11.05
N THR A 33 7.30 6.28 11.24
CA THR A 33 6.31 6.83 12.18
C THR A 33 4.97 7.02 11.48
N GLU A 34 3.90 6.66 12.16
CA GLU A 34 2.53 6.88 11.68
C GLU A 34 2.26 8.36 11.39
N CYS A 35 1.61 8.60 10.26
CA CYS A 35 1.26 9.90 9.74
C CYS A 35 -0.21 9.88 9.36
N GLU A 36 -1.06 10.36 10.27
CA GLU A 36 -2.53 10.36 10.11
C GLU A 36 -2.99 10.99 8.79
N ALA A 37 -2.23 11.96 8.27
CA ALA A 37 -2.48 12.58 6.98
C ALA A 37 -2.41 11.61 5.78
N LEU A 38 -1.79 10.43 5.93
CA LEU A 38 -1.66 9.38 4.92
C LEU A 38 -2.70 8.26 5.07
N SER A 39 -3.52 8.26 6.14
CA SER A 39 -4.58 7.26 6.34
C SER A 39 -5.61 7.20 5.21
N PHE A 40 -5.72 8.24 4.38
CA PHE A 40 -6.58 8.24 3.19
C PHE A 40 -6.21 7.14 2.18
N ALA A 41 -4.98 6.62 2.27
CA ALA A 41 -4.45 5.59 1.42
C ALA A 41 -4.50 4.19 2.07
N GLU A 42 -5.26 4.04 3.16
CA GLU A 42 -5.66 2.74 3.69
C GLU A 42 -6.92 2.27 2.95
N ASN A 43 -6.97 0.97 2.59
CA ASN A 43 -8.15 0.35 1.95
C ASN A 43 -8.59 1.02 0.63
N VAL A 44 -7.62 1.38 -0.19
CA VAL A 44 -7.80 2.12 -1.43
C VAL A 44 -8.45 1.24 -2.50
N GLU A 45 -9.76 1.40 -2.70
CA GLU A 45 -10.48 0.77 -3.82
C GLU A 45 -10.54 1.73 -5.01
N GLY A 46 -9.67 1.52 -6.01
CA GLY A 46 -9.68 2.26 -7.29
C GLY A 46 -8.35 2.91 -7.67
N ASP A 47 -8.36 3.71 -8.74
CA ASP A 47 -7.17 4.40 -9.25
C ASP A 47 -6.92 5.71 -8.49
N TYR A 48 -5.68 5.94 -8.05
CA TYR A 48 -5.27 7.17 -7.34
C TYR A 48 -4.03 7.78 -7.99
N THR A 49 -3.99 9.11 -8.04
CA THR A 49 -2.82 9.85 -8.54
C THR A 49 -2.02 10.42 -7.37
N LEU A 50 -0.78 9.96 -7.22
CA LEU A 50 0.17 10.53 -6.26
C LEU A 50 0.98 11.64 -6.94
N ASN A 51 0.82 12.88 -6.48
CA ASN A 51 1.59 14.02 -6.97
C ASN A 51 2.57 14.49 -5.89
N VAL A 52 3.86 14.53 -6.22
CA VAL A 52 4.91 15.04 -5.32
C VAL A 52 5.30 16.46 -5.73
N THR A 53 4.81 17.44 -4.98
CA THR A 53 5.18 18.85 -5.17
C THR A 53 6.58 19.11 -4.63
N ASN A 54 7.35 19.97 -5.30
CA ASN A 54 8.77 20.24 -5.00
C ASN A 54 9.68 19.00 -5.11
N GLY A 55 9.26 17.98 -5.87
CA GLY A 55 10.08 16.79 -6.13
C GLY A 55 11.46 17.10 -6.68
N ALA A 56 11.65 18.21 -7.40
CA ALA A 56 12.97 18.66 -7.87
C ALA A 56 13.98 18.96 -6.74
N ASN A 57 13.51 19.28 -5.54
CA ASN A 57 14.34 19.49 -4.35
C ASN A 57 14.61 18.18 -3.59
N ALA A 58 13.97 17.07 -3.99
CA ALA A 58 14.18 15.74 -3.44
C ALA A 58 14.92 14.88 -4.47
N LYS A 59 16.10 14.36 -4.10
CA LYS A 59 16.74 13.29 -4.86
C LYS A 59 16.46 11.99 -4.14
N GLY A 60 15.79 11.05 -4.81
CA GLY A 60 15.42 9.78 -4.21
C GLY A 60 15.00 8.75 -5.25
N ASN A 61 14.88 7.52 -4.80
CA ASN A 61 14.30 6.43 -5.58
C ASN A 61 12.85 6.26 -5.13
N TYR A 62 11.98 5.83 -6.04
CA TYR A 62 10.65 5.35 -5.70
C TYR A 62 10.59 3.84 -5.94
N SER A 63 9.73 3.17 -5.18
CA SER A 63 9.33 1.79 -5.44
C SER A 63 7.81 1.75 -5.45
N MET A 64 7.24 1.10 -6.46
CA MET A 64 5.80 0.92 -6.59
C MET A 64 5.54 -0.52 -6.97
N VAL A 65 4.64 -1.16 -6.24
CA VAL A 65 4.17 -2.51 -6.55
C VAL A 65 2.70 -2.39 -6.95
N VAL A 66 2.35 -2.99 -8.08
CA VAL A 66 0.99 -2.98 -8.63
C VAL A 66 0.53 -4.41 -8.89
N ASP A 67 -0.76 -4.67 -8.76
CA ASP A 67 -1.36 -5.98 -9.08
C ASP A 67 -1.51 -6.16 -10.59
N ARG A 68 -0.38 -6.20 -11.30
CA ARG A 68 -0.29 -6.45 -12.74
C ARG A 68 1.00 -7.18 -13.08
N THR A 69 0.91 -8.09 -14.04
CA THR A 69 2.06 -8.83 -14.57
C THR A 69 2.86 -8.05 -15.62
N SER A 70 2.32 -6.93 -16.11
CA SER A 70 3.01 -6.02 -17.02
C SER A 70 2.49 -4.59 -16.87
N VAL A 71 3.39 -3.63 -17.06
CA VAL A 71 3.09 -2.19 -17.09
C VAL A 71 3.37 -1.71 -18.51
N PRO A 72 2.46 -0.95 -19.16
CA PRO A 72 2.74 -0.39 -20.49
C PRO A 72 3.93 0.57 -20.48
N SER A 73 4.74 0.56 -21.55
CA SER A 73 5.99 1.32 -21.62
C SER A 73 5.83 2.84 -21.53
N GLN A 74 4.64 3.38 -21.78
CA GLN A 74 4.38 4.81 -21.57
C GLN A 74 4.26 5.23 -20.08
N HIS A 75 4.25 4.28 -19.14
CA HIS A 75 4.08 4.54 -17.71
C HIS A 75 5.37 4.41 -16.89
N TYR A 76 6.51 4.13 -17.53
CA TYR A 76 7.82 4.09 -16.86
C TYR A 76 8.92 4.52 -17.83
N ASP A 77 9.96 5.16 -17.27
CA ASP A 77 11.18 5.46 -18.02
C ASP A 77 12.23 4.38 -17.70
N GLY A 78 12.81 3.76 -18.73
CA GLY A 78 13.90 2.80 -18.60
C GLY A 78 13.50 1.36 -18.93
N PRO A 79 14.17 0.34 -18.33
CA PRO A 79 13.86 -1.06 -18.59
C PRO A 79 12.49 -1.43 -18.01
N GLN A 80 11.91 -2.52 -18.52
CA GLN A 80 10.63 -3.04 -18.03
C GLN A 80 10.70 -3.29 -16.51
N PRO A 81 9.68 -2.85 -15.73
CA PRO A 81 9.57 -3.17 -14.32
C PRO A 81 9.61 -4.69 -14.09
N ILE A 82 10.26 -5.10 -12.99
CA ILE A 82 10.34 -6.50 -12.60
C ILE A 82 8.94 -6.94 -12.14
N ALA A 83 8.49 -8.08 -12.64
CA ALA A 83 7.27 -8.74 -12.20
C ALA A 83 7.61 -10.14 -11.67
N ASP A 84 7.33 -10.37 -10.40
CA ASP A 84 7.48 -11.65 -9.72
C ASP A 84 6.12 -12.14 -9.21
N ALA A 85 5.91 -13.45 -9.24
CA ALA A 85 4.69 -14.02 -8.67
C ALA A 85 4.69 -13.84 -7.15
N ALA A 86 3.67 -13.13 -6.64
CA ALA A 86 3.46 -12.95 -5.21
C ALA A 86 2.05 -13.45 -4.82
N LEU A 87 1.96 -14.14 -3.69
CA LEU A 87 0.69 -14.54 -3.08
C LEU A 87 0.09 -13.33 -2.35
N TYR A 88 -0.80 -12.62 -3.02
CA TYR A 88 -1.51 -11.46 -2.45
C TYR A 88 -2.76 -11.83 -1.65
N SER A 89 -3.41 -12.93 -1.97
CA SER A 89 -4.48 -13.43 -1.13
C SER A 89 -4.65 -14.93 -1.28
N VAL A 90 -5.15 -15.56 -0.22
CA VAL A 90 -5.54 -16.97 -0.23
C VAL A 90 -6.94 -17.09 0.38
N THR A 91 -7.79 -17.88 -0.25
CA THR A 91 -9.06 -18.31 0.33
C THR A 91 -8.93 -19.78 0.69
N VAL A 92 -9.10 -20.10 1.97
CA VAL A 92 -9.05 -21.46 2.50
C VAL A 92 -10.46 -21.87 2.90
N GLU A 93 -10.97 -22.95 2.31
CA GLU A 93 -12.20 -23.58 2.77
C GLU A 93 -11.90 -24.39 4.03
N LEU A 94 -12.41 -23.96 5.19
CA LEU A 94 -12.37 -24.71 6.44
C LEU A 94 -13.63 -25.56 6.55
N VAL A 95 -13.44 -26.88 6.44
CA VAL A 95 -14.49 -27.87 6.72
C VAL A 95 -14.16 -28.60 8.01
N PHE A 96 -15.05 -28.52 8.99
CA PHE A 96 -14.97 -29.28 10.23
C PHE A 96 -16.20 -30.18 10.33
N GLU A 97 -15.97 -31.50 10.30
CA GLU A 97 -17.02 -32.50 10.29
C GLU A 97 -16.84 -33.51 11.44
N THR A 98 -17.92 -33.71 12.18
CA THR A 98 -18.09 -34.72 13.22
C THR A 98 -19.50 -35.28 13.13
N ASP A 99 -19.77 -36.40 13.80
CA ASP A 99 -21.10 -37.04 13.83
C ASP A 99 -22.24 -36.12 14.32
N GLN A 100 -21.92 -34.99 14.97
CA GLN A 100 -22.88 -34.05 15.53
C GLN A 100 -22.79 -32.63 14.94
N LEU A 101 -21.76 -32.30 14.17
CA LEU A 101 -21.51 -30.95 13.67
C LEU A 101 -20.85 -31.01 12.28
N HIS A 102 -21.51 -30.37 11.32
CA HIS A 102 -20.93 -30.02 10.03
C HIS A 102 -20.78 -28.50 9.97
N TYR A 103 -19.54 -28.05 9.91
CA TYR A 103 -19.20 -26.64 9.77
C TYR A 103 -18.35 -26.44 8.53
N ARG A 104 -18.71 -25.44 7.71
CA ARG A 104 -18.01 -25.07 6.49
C ARG A 104 -17.95 -23.56 6.41
N THR A 105 -16.77 -23.01 6.22
CA THR A 105 -16.56 -21.57 6.04
C THR A 105 -15.39 -21.32 5.09
N ASP A 106 -15.43 -20.21 4.37
CA ASP A 106 -14.28 -19.71 3.62
C ASP A 106 -13.55 -18.66 4.47
N VAL A 107 -12.24 -18.83 4.62
CA VAL A 107 -11.36 -17.88 5.31
C VAL A 107 -10.46 -17.24 4.25
N ARG A 108 -10.63 -15.94 4.01
CA ARG A 108 -9.74 -15.18 3.13
C ARG A 108 -8.66 -14.52 3.97
N VAL A 109 -7.42 -14.63 3.50
CA VAL A 109 -6.26 -13.95 4.07
C VAL A 109 -5.65 -13.11 2.95
N ALA A 110 -5.70 -11.79 3.10
CA ALA A 110 -5.07 -10.81 2.23
C ALA A 110 -4.36 -9.73 3.07
N PRO A 111 -3.22 -9.16 2.63
CA PRO A 111 -2.59 -8.02 3.30
C PRO A 111 -3.57 -6.86 3.47
N GLY A 112 -3.65 -6.30 4.68
CA GLY A 112 -4.50 -5.15 5.01
C GLY A 112 -5.91 -5.49 5.51
N GLU A 113 -6.35 -6.76 5.42
CA GLU A 113 -7.60 -7.18 6.07
C GLU A 113 -7.34 -7.49 7.55
N SER A 114 -8.17 -6.93 8.44
CA SER A 114 -8.13 -7.19 9.88
C SER A 114 -8.32 -8.68 10.13
N ASP A 115 -7.47 -9.27 10.96
CA ASP A 115 -7.46 -10.67 11.39
C ASP A 115 -8.56 -11.01 12.41
N ALA A 116 -9.71 -10.32 12.32
CA ALA A 116 -10.80 -10.36 13.30
C ALA A 116 -11.91 -11.36 12.93
#